data_AF-A0A6A7W9U8-F1
#
_entry.id   AF-A0A6A7W9U8-F1
#
_cell.length_a   1.000
_cell.length_b   1.000
_cell.length_c   1.000
_cell.angle_alpha   90.00
_cell.angle_beta   90.00
_cell.angle_gamma   90.00
#
_symmetry.space_group_name_H-M   'P 1'
#
loop_
_entity.id
_entity.type
_entity.pdbx_description
1 polymer ?
#
loop_
_entity_poly.entity_id
_entity_poly.type
_entity_poly.pdbx_seq_one_letter_code
_entity_poly.pdbx_strand_id
1 'polypeptide(L)'
;MKRITMLMVSILMLTLNVDAASAATMSKQNVSSNEFDWNPVMEAIIQVESEGNPRAKSGNSVGVMQITPILVAECNKILKRKNSKKRYKLSDRYSISKSKEMFLLMQSVYNPLNSIEQAIRAWNGGNHYSVKRTQRYFEKVMKLLKK
;
A
#
# COMPACT_ATOMS: atom_id res chain seq x y z
N MET A 1 4.40 17.46 -74.73
CA MET A 1 5.30 18.58 -75.10
C MET A 1 5.88 19.19 -73.83
N LYS A 2 7.22 19.15 -73.73
CA LYS A 2 8.14 20.18 -73.20
C LYS A 2 7.81 20.76 -71.80
N ARG A 3 8.51 20.29 -70.76
CA ARG A 3 9.81 20.79 -70.25
C ARG A 3 9.71 22.20 -69.65
N ILE A 4 9.67 22.29 -68.32
CA ILE A 4 10.25 23.43 -67.60
C ILE A 4 11.22 22.84 -66.57
N THR A 5 12.48 22.96 -66.93
CA THR A 5 13.70 22.73 -66.16
C THR A 5 13.77 23.77 -65.05
N MET A 6 14.02 23.37 -63.80
CA MET A 6 14.58 24.28 -62.80
C MET A 6 15.91 23.71 -62.30
N LEU A 7 16.96 24.47 -62.60
CA LEU A 7 18.35 24.36 -62.15
C LEU A 7 18.39 24.27 -60.62
N MET A 8 18.98 23.22 -60.04
CA MET A 8 20.39 23.06 -59.64
C MET A 8 20.77 23.74 -58.31
N VAL A 9 21.33 22.88 -57.44
CA VAL A 9 22.22 23.11 -56.29
C VAL A 9 21.57 23.51 -54.95
N SER A 10 21.44 22.55 -54.04
CA SER A 10 22.31 22.56 -52.85
C SER A 10 22.44 21.18 -52.21
N ILE A 11 23.69 20.90 -51.88
CA ILE A 11 24.27 19.67 -51.34
C ILE A 11 24.02 19.64 -49.82
N LEU A 12 23.61 18.49 -49.26
CA LEU A 12 24.35 17.81 -48.19
C LEU A 12 23.71 16.45 -47.88
N MET A 13 24.35 15.38 -48.35
CA MET A 13 24.14 14.01 -47.88
C MET A 13 24.67 13.92 -46.44
N LEU A 14 23.78 13.78 -45.46
CA LEU A 14 24.17 13.31 -44.13
C LEU A 14 23.73 11.84 -44.01
N THR A 15 24.75 11.00 -43.91
CA THR A 15 24.71 9.54 -43.87
C THR A 15 23.97 9.01 -42.64
N LEU A 16 23.23 7.92 -42.87
CA LEU A 16 22.65 7.06 -41.85
C LEU A 16 23.77 6.41 -41.03
N ASN A 17 23.71 6.52 -39.70
CA ASN A 17 24.36 5.60 -38.78
C ASN A 17 23.26 5.00 -37.90
N VAL A 18 23.12 3.68 -37.98
CA VAL A 18 22.32 2.87 -37.08
C VAL A 18 23.32 2.17 -36.18
N ASP A 19 23.33 2.49 -34.89
CA ASP A 19 24.06 1.70 -33.89
C ASP A 19 23.32 1.66 -32.56
N ALA A 20 23.49 0.52 -31.89
CA ALA A 20 22.52 -0.15 -31.07
C ALA A 20 22.24 0.49 -29.70
N ALA A 21 21.04 0.18 -29.18
CA ALA A 21 20.66 0.40 -27.80
C ALA A 21 21.62 -0.28 -26.82
N SER A 22 21.99 0.44 -25.76
CA SER A 22 22.38 -0.16 -24.48
C SER A 22 21.86 0.72 -23.34
N ALA A 23 20.95 0.14 -22.58
CA ALA A 23 20.45 0.67 -21.33
C ALA A 23 21.57 0.62 -20.28
N ALA A 24 21.96 1.77 -19.76
CA ALA A 24 22.76 1.84 -18.54
C ALA A 24 22.31 3.06 -17.73
N THR A 25 21.37 2.77 -16.83
CA THR A 25 21.23 3.39 -15.51
C THR A 25 21.19 4.91 -15.48
N MET A 26 20.01 5.48 -15.82
CA MET A 26 19.54 6.60 -15.01
C MET A 26 19.57 6.13 -13.57
N SER A 27 20.50 6.67 -12.77
CA SER A 27 20.43 6.56 -11.33
C SER A 27 19.06 7.06 -10.95
N LYS A 28 18.17 6.12 -10.67
CA LYS A 28 16.92 6.34 -9.97
C LYS A 28 17.38 6.90 -8.63
N GLN A 29 17.58 8.22 -8.55
CA GLN A 29 17.55 8.88 -7.27
C GLN A 29 16.19 8.50 -6.74
N ASN A 30 16.18 7.52 -5.84
CA ASN A 30 15.04 7.19 -5.03
C ASN A 30 14.71 8.51 -4.35
N VAL A 31 13.75 9.23 -4.91
CA VAL A 31 12.97 10.19 -4.14
C VAL A 31 12.34 9.32 -3.07
N SER A 32 13.07 9.18 -1.96
CA SER A 32 12.56 8.65 -0.71
C SER A 32 11.42 9.58 -0.34
N SER A 33 10.23 9.29 -0.87
CA SER A 33 9.02 9.82 -0.30
C SER A 33 9.11 9.50 1.18
N ASN A 34 8.99 10.51 2.03
CA ASN A 34 8.84 10.37 3.49
C ASN A 34 7.54 9.59 3.77
N GLU A 35 7.48 8.32 3.37
CA GLU A 35 6.37 7.42 3.64
C GLU A 35 6.46 7.07 5.12
N PHE A 36 5.37 7.33 5.83
CA PHE A 36 5.28 7.07 7.26
C PHE A 36 5.56 5.59 7.53
N ASP A 37 6.54 5.28 8.39
CA ASP A 37 6.85 3.90 8.74
C ASP A 37 5.79 3.31 9.67
N TRP A 38 4.87 2.56 9.08
CA TRP A 38 3.81 1.86 9.81
C TRP A 38 4.30 0.57 10.50
N ASN A 39 5.52 0.10 10.27
CA ASN A 39 5.97 -1.18 10.79
C ASN A 39 5.91 -1.26 12.33
N PRO A 40 6.40 -0.28 13.10
CA PRO A 40 6.29 -0.32 14.56
C PRO A 40 4.84 -0.47 15.04
N VAL A 41 3.90 0.24 14.40
CA VAL A 41 2.46 0.18 14.72
C VAL A 41 1.88 -1.18 14.37
N MET A 42 2.20 -1.73 13.19
CA MET A 42 1.73 -3.04 12.77
C MET A 42 2.26 -4.17 13.65
N GLU A 43 3.54 -4.14 14.05
CA GLU A 43 4.11 -5.14 14.96
C GLU A 43 3.48 -5.07 16.36
N ALA A 44 3.27 -3.86 16.88
CA ALA A 44 2.59 -3.68 18.16
C ALA A 44 1.14 -4.17 18.12
N ILE A 45 0.41 -3.93 17.01
CA ILE A 45 -0.94 -4.48 16.81
C ILE A 45 -0.89 -6.02 16.72
N ILE A 46 0.01 -6.60 15.93
CA ILE A 46 0.16 -8.06 15.80
C ILE A 46 0.36 -8.71 17.17
N GLN A 47 1.23 -8.12 17.99
CA GLN A 47 1.51 -8.62 19.33
C GLN A 47 0.26 -8.57 20.23
N VAL A 48 -0.54 -7.49 20.17
CA VAL A 48 -1.79 -7.37 20.96
C VAL A 48 -2.89 -8.30 20.48
N GLU A 49 -3.00 -8.51 19.16
CA GLU A 49 -4.10 -9.28 18.55
C GLU A 49 -3.90 -10.80 18.63
N SER A 50 -2.66 -11.27 18.51
CA SER A 50 -2.40 -12.70 18.32
C SER A 50 -1.09 -13.21 18.90
N GLU A 51 -0.27 -12.34 19.49
CA GLU A 51 1.11 -12.66 19.89
C GLU A 51 1.93 -13.24 18.72
N GLY A 52 1.62 -12.80 17.49
CA GLY A 52 2.27 -13.27 16.27
C GLY A 52 1.74 -14.59 15.71
N ASN A 53 0.69 -15.20 16.30
CA ASN A 53 0.16 -16.47 15.84
C ASN A 53 -0.65 -16.32 14.51
N PRO A 54 -0.15 -16.86 13.38
CA PRO A 54 -0.83 -16.72 12.09
C PRO A 54 -2.13 -17.55 12.00
N ARG A 55 -2.41 -18.44 12.95
CA ARG A 55 -3.63 -19.25 13.01
C ARG A 55 -4.59 -18.82 14.13
N ALA A 56 -4.33 -17.70 14.81
CA ALA A 56 -5.21 -17.18 15.85
C ALA A 56 -6.64 -16.99 15.31
N LYS A 57 -7.64 -17.31 16.14
CA LYS A 57 -9.06 -17.18 15.80
C LYS A 57 -9.86 -16.74 17.03
N SER A 58 -10.66 -15.69 16.86
CA SER A 58 -11.62 -15.22 17.85
C SER A 58 -12.90 -14.81 17.13
N GLY A 59 -13.97 -15.60 17.34
CA GLY A 59 -15.21 -15.46 16.56
C GLY A 59 -14.95 -15.53 15.05
N ASN A 60 -15.28 -14.44 14.34
CA ASN A 60 -15.06 -14.30 12.90
C ASN A 60 -13.71 -13.69 12.51
N SER A 61 -12.95 -13.19 13.50
CA SER A 61 -11.61 -12.64 13.32
C SER A 61 -10.56 -13.74 13.26
N VAL A 62 -9.61 -13.64 12.33
CA VAL A 62 -8.55 -14.65 12.14
C VAL A 62 -7.21 -14.01 11.79
N GLY A 63 -6.14 -14.77 12.03
CA GLY A 63 -4.77 -14.44 11.64
C GLY A 63 -4.08 -13.46 12.59
N VAL A 64 -2.87 -13.05 12.20
CA VAL A 64 -1.97 -12.26 13.07
C VAL A 64 -2.52 -10.91 13.51
N MET A 65 -3.43 -10.33 12.72
CA MET A 65 -4.05 -9.02 13.01
C MET A 65 -5.56 -9.13 13.26
N GLN A 66 -6.08 -10.35 13.51
CA GLN A 66 -7.49 -10.62 13.83
C GLN A 66 -8.49 -9.96 12.86
N ILE A 67 -8.29 -10.18 11.56
CA ILE A 67 -9.07 -9.52 10.51
C ILE A 67 -10.45 -10.17 10.35
N THR A 68 -11.51 -9.36 10.25
CA THR A 68 -12.89 -9.81 10.03
C THR A 68 -13.23 -9.95 8.54
N PRO A 69 -14.30 -10.68 8.17
CA PRO A 69 -14.81 -10.70 6.79
C PRO A 69 -15.24 -9.31 6.29
N ILE A 70 -15.74 -8.45 7.19
CA ILE A 70 -16.18 -7.09 6.87
C ILE A 70 -14.98 -6.24 6.40
N LEU A 71 -13.84 -6.35 7.08
CA LEU A 71 -12.62 -5.63 6.68
C LEU A 71 -12.12 -6.08 5.30
N VAL A 72 -12.17 -7.39 5.00
CA VAL A 72 -11.82 -7.92 3.66
C VAL A 72 -12.74 -7.36 2.59
N ALA A 73 -14.06 -7.32 2.87
CA ALA A 73 -15.04 -6.72 1.96
C ALA A 73 -14.75 -5.23 1.73
N GLU A 74 -14.40 -4.48 2.77
CA GLU A 74 -14.07 -3.05 2.65
C GLU A 74 -12.78 -2.83 1.85
N CYS A 75 -11.74 -3.62 2.09
CA CYS A 75 -10.53 -3.61 1.27
C CYS A 75 -10.85 -3.82 -0.21
N ASN A 76 -11.72 -4.78 -0.53
CA ASN A 76 -12.13 -5.05 -1.91
C ASN A 76 -12.96 -3.91 -2.51
N LYS A 77 -13.81 -3.23 -1.72
CA LYS A 77 -14.51 -2.01 -2.17
C LYS A 77 -13.54 -0.87 -2.44
N ILE A 78 -12.54 -0.66 -1.59
CA ILE A 78 -11.49 0.35 -1.82
C ILE A 78 -10.75 0.04 -3.12
N LEU A 79 -10.30 -1.20 -3.32
CA LEU A 79 -9.60 -1.61 -4.54
C LEU A 79 -10.46 -1.43 -5.79
N LYS A 80 -11.77 -1.71 -5.70
CA LYS A 80 -12.73 -1.43 -6.79
C LYS A 80 -12.80 0.06 -7.10
N ARG A 81 -12.94 0.92 -6.08
CA ARG A 81 -12.96 2.39 -6.25
C ARG A 81 -11.66 2.92 -6.85
N LYS A 82 -10.53 2.29 -6.54
CA LYS A 82 -9.20 2.59 -7.13
C LYS A 82 -8.95 1.94 -8.50
N ASN A 83 -9.97 1.33 -9.13
CA ASN A 83 -9.85 0.60 -10.41
C ASN A 83 -8.78 -0.51 -10.43
N SER A 84 -8.41 -1.05 -9.27
CA SER A 84 -7.47 -2.17 -9.17
C SER A 84 -8.16 -3.49 -9.51
N LYS A 85 -7.44 -4.40 -10.17
CA LYS A 85 -7.89 -5.79 -10.41
C LYS A 85 -7.65 -6.71 -9.21
N LYS A 86 -6.80 -6.35 -8.25
CA LYS A 86 -6.48 -7.15 -7.05
C LYS A 86 -7.73 -7.35 -6.19
N ARG A 87 -7.96 -8.57 -5.67
CA ARG A 87 -9.02 -8.86 -4.69
C ARG A 87 -8.50 -9.80 -3.62
N TYR A 88 -8.79 -9.50 -2.37
CA TYR A 88 -8.50 -10.37 -1.23
C TYR A 88 -9.59 -11.41 -1.04
N LYS A 89 -9.17 -12.63 -0.69
CA LYS A 89 -10.03 -13.74 -0.27
C LYS A 89 -10.08 -13.81 1.25
N LEU A 90 -11.09 -14.48 1.82
CA LEU A 90 -11.18 -14.69 3.27
C LEU A 90 -9.97 -15.47 3.83
N SER A 91 -9.36 -16.35 3.02
CA SER A 91 -8.15 -17.10 3.39
C SER A 91 -6.91 -16.22 3.50
N ASP A 92 -6.88 -15.06 2.84
CA ASP A 92 -5.72 -14.16 2.84
C ASP A 92 -5.44 -13.54 4.21
N ARG A 93 -6.43 -13.56 5.11
CA ARG A 93 -6.31 -13.10 6.50
C ARG A 93 -5.30 -13.90 7.33
N TYR A 94 -4.96 -15.12 6.91
CA TYR A 94 -3.93 -15.94 7.57
C TYR A 94 -2.50 -15.60 7.08
N SER A 95 -2.36 -14.81 6.00
CA SER A 95 -1.05 -14.37 5.52
C SER A 95 -0.63 -13.10 6.25
N ILE A 96 0.57 -13.12 6.85
CA ILE A 96 1.15 -11.95 7.54
C ILE A 96 1.28 -10.77 6.57
N SER A 97 1.90 -11.01 5.41
CA SER A 97 2.10 -9.98 4.38
C SER A 97 0.77 -9.37 3.94
N LYS A 98 -0.23 -10.19 3.56
CA LYS A 98 -1.53 -9.65 3.12
C LYS A 98 -2.32 -8.97 4.24
N SER A 99 -2.13 -9.38 5.50
CA SER A 99 -2.73 -8.70 6.65
C SER A 99 -2.18 -7.27 6.79
N LYS A 100 -0.86 -7.11 6.68
CA LYS A 100 -0.19 -5.80 6.66
C LYS A 100 -0.64 -4.96 5.47
N GLU A 101 -0.74 -5.54 4.28
CA GLU A 101 -1.26 -4.83 3.10
C GLU A 101 -2.71 -4.34 3.29
N MET A 102 -3.58 -5.16 3.90
CA MET A 102 -4.95 -4.77 4.21
C MET A 102 -4.99 -3.64 5.25
N PHE A 103 -4.11 -3.67 6.26
CA PHE A 103 -3.95 -2.57 7.21
C PHE A 103 -3.60 -1.25 6.50
N LEU A 104 -2.55 -1.26 5.67
CA LEU A 104 -2.09 -0.08 4.93
C LEU A 104 -3.17 0.45 3.97
N LEU A 105 -3.91 -0.45 3.32
CA LEU A 105 -5.01 -0.06 2.43
C LEU A 105 -6.11 0.70 3.19
N MET A 106 -6.47 0.24 4.38
CA MET A 106 -7.44 0.92 5.25
C MET A 106 -6.92 2.30 5.69
N GLN A 107 -5.65 2.39 6.10
CA GLN A 107 -5.04 3.67 6.49
C GLN A 107 -5.05 4.68 5.33
N SER A 108 -4.77 4.22 4.10
CA SER A 108 -4.73 5.08 2.91
C SER A 108 -6.05 5.78 2.56
N VAL A 109 -7.17 5.35 3.14
CA VAL A 109 -8.51 5.93 2.89
C VAL A 109 -9.06 6.60 4.14
N TYR A 110 -8.92 5.96 5.29
CA TYR A 110 -9.58 6.41 6.51
C TYR A 110 -8.67 7.21 7.45
N ASN A 111 -7.36 7.25 7.20
CA ASN A 111 -6.38 7.99 7.99
C ASN A 111 -5.33 8.67 7.10
N PRO A 112 -5.73 9.59 6.19
CA PRO A 112 -4.81 10.19 5.21
C PRO A 112 -3.73 11.08 5.83
N LEU A 113 -3.89 11.49 7.10
CA LEU A 113 -2.93 12.30 7.85
C LEU A 113 -1.97 11.45 8.70
N ASN A 114 -2.03 10.12 8.58
CA ASN A 114 -1.16 9.18 9.30
C ASN A 114 -1.17 9.34 10.83
N SER A 115 -2.34 9.58 11.44
CA SER A 115 -2.47 9.64 12.89
C SER A 115 -2.31 8.24 13.50
N ILE A 116 -1.29 8.03 14.33
CA ILE A 116 -1.05 6.76 15.04
C ILE A 116 -2.26 6.41 15.92
N GLU A 117 -2.79 7.39 16.66
CA GLU A 117 -3.95 7.16 17.52
C GLU A 117 -5.18 6.73 16.73
N GLN A 118 -5.46 7.41 15.62
CA GLN A 118 -6.57 7.04 14.75
C GLN A 118 -6.38 5.63 14.18
N ALA A 119 -5.18 5.28 13.74
CA ALA A 119 -4.89 3.95 13.20
C ALA A 119 -5.18 2.85 14.22
N ILE A 120 -4.70 3.02 15.45
CA ILE A 120 -4.85 2.03 16.53
C ILE A 120 -6.32 1.91 16.96
N ARG A 121 -7.00 3.04 17.16
CA ARG A 121 -8.40 3.03 17.62
C ARG A 121 -9.35 2.54 16.54
N ALA A 122 -9.14 2.93 15.28
CA ALA A 122 -9.95 2.45 14.17
C ALA A 122 -9.75 0.95 13.92
N TRP A 123 -8.55 0.41 14.16
CA TRP A 123 -8.33 -1.04 14.08
C TRP A 123 -9.20 -1.81 15.10
N ASN A 124 -9.31 -1.29 16.32
CA ASN A 124 -10.10 -1.93 17.39
C ASN A 124 -11.61 -1.69 17.28
N GLY A 125 -12.02 -0.45 16.97
CA GLY A 125 -13.42 -0.02 17.04
C GLY A 125 -14.09 0.24 15.70
N GLY A 126 -13.37 0.06 14.58
CA GLY A 126 -13.81 0.50 13.26
C GLY A 126 -13.70 2.02 13.09
N ASN A 127 -14.03 2.52 11.89
CA ASN A 127 -13.83 3.94 11.54
C ASN A 127 -14.68 4.94 12.36
N HIS A 128 -15.72 4.46 13.05
CA HIS A 128 -16.56 5.26 13.96
C HIS A 128 -16.33 4.87 15.43
N TYR A 129 -15.08 4.58 15.78
CA TYR A 129 -14.71 4.12 17.11
C TYR A 129 -15.13 5.11 18.21
N SER A 130 -15.35 4.58 19.41
CA SER A 130 -15.47 5.38 20.63
C SER A 130 -14.12 5.43 21.34
N VAL A 131 -13.65 6.63 21.69
CA VAL A 131 -12.41 6.84 22.48
C VAL A 131 -12.47 6.06 23.78
N LYS A 132 -13.57 6.18 24.54
CA LYS A 132 -13.78 5.46 25.80
C LYS A 132 -13.69 3.95 25.63
N ARG A 133 -14.31 3.38 24.59
CA ARG A 133 -14.33 1.91 24.37
C ARG A 133 -12.99 1.36 23.88
N THR A 134 -12.24 2.16 23.12
CA THR A 134 -10.95 1.74 22.54
C THR A 134 -9.75 2.05 23.44
N GLN A 135 -9.95 2.77 24.56
CA GLN A 135 -8.87 3.25 25.41
C GLN A 135 -7.93 2.15 25.90
N ARG A 136 -8.48 1.05 26.45
CA ARG A 136 -7.67 -0.08 26.94
C ARG A 136 -6.83 -0.72 25.82
N TYR A 137 -7.39 -0.81 24.62
CA TYR A 137 -6.67 -1.36 23.47
C TYR A 137 -5.53 -0.41 23.05
N PHE A 138 -5.84 0.88 22.93
CA PHE A 138 -4.85 1.91 22.61
C PHE A 138 -3.67 1.90 23.57
N GLU A 139 -3.92 1.84 24.88
CA GLU A 139 -2.88 1.76 25.90
C GLU A 139 -1.98 0.52 25.76
N LYS A 140 -2.55 -0.65 25.43
CA LYS A 140 -1.78 -1.87 25.18
C LYS A 140 -0.80 -1.70 24.01
N VAL A 141 -1.28 -1.14 22.90
CA VAL A 141 -0.44 -0.92 21.71
C VAL A 141 0.63 0.14 21.98
N MET A 142 0.26 1.27 22.61
CA MET A 142 1.21 2.33 22.94
C MET A 142 2.30 1.87 23.92
N LYS A 143 1.98 0.94 24.83
CA LYS A 143 2.99 0.34 25.73
C LYS A 143 4.07 -0.45 24.97
N LEU A 144 3.73 -1.04 23.82
CA LEU A 144 4.68 -1.76 22.99
C LEU A 144 5.50 -0.82 22.09
N LEU A 145 4.92 0.29 21.64
CA LEU A 145 5.62 1.29 20.82
C LEU A 145 6.68 2.11 21.58
N LYS A 146 6.57 2.18 22.91
CA LYS A 146 7.52 2.91 23.78
C LYS A 146 8.71 2.05 24.24
N LYS A 147 8.74 0.77 23.86
CA LYS A 147 9.87 -0.13 24.14
C LYS A 147 10.91 0.01 23.04
#